data_AF-A0A520IA35-F1
#
_entry.id   AF-A0A520IA35-F1
#
_cell.length_a   1.000
_cell.length_b   1.000
_cell.length_c   1.000
_cell.angle_alpha   90.00
_cell.angle_beta   90.00
_cell.angle_gamma   90.00
#
_symmetry.space_group_name_H-M   'P 1'
#
loop_
_entity.id
_entity.type
_entity.pdbx_description
1 polymer ?
#
loop_
_entity_poly.entity_id
_entity_poly.type
_entity_poly.pdbx_seq_one_letter_code
_entity_poly.pdbx_strand_id
1 'polypeptide(L)'
;TLTGGAGADIFRFEVKGDSLASTSRDVITDFTVGQDKIDLSMIDANSSLFARGDQAFTFIGTTARFTAPGQLRYSYQMIGGKEFTIVEGNTDSGSAADFSIALTGHHVLTANDFFM
;
A
#
# COMPACT_ATOMS: atom_id res chain seq x y z
N THR A 1 8.72 -8.38 7.07
CA THR A 1 9.82 -7.41 6.87
C THR A 1 10.56 -7.76 5.60
N LEU A 2 10.82 -6.77 4.75
CA LEU A 2 11.37 -6.90 3.40
C LEU A 2 12.49 -5.88 3.19
N THR A 3 13.56 -6.30 2.50
CA THR A 3 14.73 -5.48 2.17
C THR A 3 15.15 -5.82 0.75
N GLY A 4 15.20 -4.84 -0.14
CA GLY A 4 15.53 -5.03 -1.56
C GLY A 4 17.03 -5.02 -1.82
N GLY A 5 17.75 -4.13 -1.13
CA GLY A 5 19.17 -3.90 -1.31
C GLY A 5 19.45 -2.80 -2.33
N ALA A 6 20.39 -3.06 -3.24
CA ALA A 6 20.78 -2.10 -4.26
C ALA A 6 20.17 -2.50 -5.61
N GLY A 7 19.67 -1.52 -6.35
CA GLY A 7 19.03 -1.74 -7.65
C GLY A 7 17.54 -1.40 -7.60
N ALA A 8 16.84 -1.60 -8.71
CA ALA A 8 15.40 -1.37 -8.79
C ALA A 8 14.67 -2.64 -8.35
N ASP A 9 14.09 -2.60 -7.17
CA ASP A 9 13.44 -3.75 -6.53
C ASP A 9 11.92 -3.68 -6.66
N ILE A 10 11.28 -4.86 -6.70
CA ILE A 10 9.83 -4.99 -6.73
C ILE A 10 9.37 -5.76 -5.50
N PHE A 11 8.58 -5.10 -4.66
CA PHE A 11 7.94 -5.69 -3.49
C PHE A 11 6.50 -6.05 -3.83
N ARG A 12 6.24 -7.33 -4.11
CA ARG A 12 4.92 -7.83 -4.53
C ARG A 12 4.09 -8.33 -3.35
N PHE A 13 2.81 -7.97 -3.35
CA PHE A 13 1.78 -8.47 -2.45
C PHE A 13 0.66 -9.08 -3.29
N GLU A 14 0.32 -10.34 -3.05
CA GLU A 14 -0.62 -11.09 -3.89
C GLU A 14 -2.02 -11.14 -3.28
N VAL A 15 -2.12 -11.08 -1.96
CA VAL A 15 -3.40 -11.02 -1.26
C VAL A 15 -3.37 -9.96 -0.19
N LYS A 16 -4.53 -9.33 0.10
CA LYS A 16 -4.64 -8.36 1.20
C LYS A 16 -4.22 -8.93 2.57
N GLY A 17 -4.29 -10.25 2.73
CA GLY A 17 -3.85 -10.98 3.92
C GLY A 17 -2.33 -11.02 4.11
N ASP A 18 -1.54 -10.72 3.06
CA ASP A 18 -0.08 -10.67 3.16
C ASP A 18 0.37 -9.56 4.10
N SER A 19 -0.39 -8.48 4.20
CA SER A 19 -0.07 -7.36 5.09
C SER A 19 -1.32 -6.73 5.70
N LEU A 20 -1.87 -7.40 6.71
CA LEU A 20 -3.09 -6.94 7.40
C LEU A 20 -2.93 -5.54 8.01
N ALA A 21 -4.03 -4.80 8.06
CA ALA A 21 -4.08 -3.54 8.80
C ALA A 21 -3.70 -3.77 10.28
N SER A 22 -2.73 -2.97 10.79
CA SER A 22 -2.22 -2.94 12.19
C SER A 22 -0.90 -3.68 12.51
N THR A 23 -0.86 -4.56 13.51
CA THR A 23 0.37 -5.07 14.15
C THR A 23 1.11 -6.14 13.34
N SER A 24 0.48 -6.70 12.32
CA SER A 24 1.08 -7.70 11.42
C SER A 24 1.37 -7.15 10.02
N ARG A 25 1.49 -5.83 9.88
CA ARG A 25 1.95 -5.22 8.62
C ARG A 25 3.37 -5.65 8.27
N ASP A 26 3.61 -5.89 7.00
CA ASP A 26 4.96 -5.92 6.47
C ASP A 26 5.63 -4.55 6.50
N VAL A 27 6.94 -4.59 6.72
CA VAL A 27 7.82 -3.42 6.79
C VAL A 27 8.88 -3.54 5.70
N ILE A 28 8.88 -2.63 4.73
CA ILE A 28 9.96 -2.46 3.76
C ILE A 28 10.98 -1.49 4.36
N THR A 29 12.24 -1.89 4.41
CA THR A 29 13.27 -1.18 5.19
C THR A 29 14.07 -0.15 4.41
N ASP A 30 14.12 -0.26 3.09
CA ASP A 30 15.07 0.44 2.22
C ASP A 30 14.46 0.91 0.89
N PHE A 31 13.14 1.13 0.86
CA PHE A 31 12.43 1.59 -0.33
C PHE A 31 13.00 2.90 -0.87
N THR A 32 13.29 2.95 -2.17
CA THR A 32 13.80 4.11 -2.89
C THR A 32 12.75 4.63 -3.87
N VAL A 33 12.16 5.78 -3.56
CA VAL A 33 11.15 6.46 -4.41
C VAL A 33 11.68 6.70 -5.82
N GLY A 34 10.83 6.43 -6.83
CA GLY A 34 11.17 6.60 -8.24
C GLY A 34 12.05 5.50 -8.82
N GLN A 35 12.56 4.57 -8.00
CA GLN A 35 13.39 3.44 -8.42
C GLN A 35 12.69 2.11 -8.14
N ASP A 36 12.35 1.87 -6.88
CA ASP A 36 11.65 0.65 -6.46
C ASP A 36 10.15 0.75 -6.75
N LYS A 37 9.48 -0.41 -6.77
CA LYS A 37 8.04 -0.53 -6.98
C LYS A 37 7.39 -1.40 -5.92
N ILE A 38 6.18 -1.01 -5.52
CA ILE A 38 5.27 -1.89 -4.77
C ILE A 38 4.26 -2.45 -5.78
N ASP A 39 4.22 -3.76 -5.92
CA ASP A 39 3.33 -4.43 -6.86
C ASP A 39 2.08 -4.93 -6.13
N LEU A 40 0.93 -4.34 -6.46
CA LEU A 40 -0.39 -4.65 -5.93
C LEU A 40 -1.32 -5.21 -7.02
N SER A 41 -0.81 -5.49 -8.23
CA SER A 41 -1.63 -5.83 -9.40
C SER A 41 -2.31 -7.20 -9.31
N MET A 42 -2.05 -7.96 -8.26
CA MET A 42 -2.63 -9.27 -7.99
C MET A 42 -3.77 -9.19 -6.95
N ILE A 43 -3.97 -8.02 -6.35
CA ILE A 43 -5.01 -7.78 -5.35
C ILE A 43 -6.18 -7.10 -6.04
N ASP A 44 -7.33 -7.79 -6.11
CA ASP A 44 -8.57 -7.18 -6.57
C ASP A 44 -8.99 -6.03 -5.65
N ALA A 45 -8.95 -4.82 -6.20
CA ALA A 45 -9.21 -3.59 -5.49
C ALA A 45 -10.69 -3.41 -5.12
N ASN A 46 -11.63 -4.23 -5.63
CA ASN A 46 -13.04 -4.11 -5.26
C ASN A 46 -13.73 -5.49 -5.08
N SER A 47 -13.82 -5.92 -3.84
CA SER A 47 -14.42 -7.19 -3.42
C SER A 47 -15.95 -7.30 -3.55
N SER A 48 -16.62 -6.31 -4.15
CA SER A 48 -18.07 -6.32 -4.35
C SER A 48 -18.50 -7.43 -5.32
N LEU A 49 -19.55 -8.17 -4.98
CA LEU A 49 -20.15 -9.19 -5.86
C LEU A 49 -20.67 -8.64 -7.20
N PHE A 50 -20.85 -7.33 -7.30
CA PHE A 50 -21.30 -6.65 -8.53
C PHE A 50 -20.14 -6.13 -9.37
N ALA A 51 -18.93 -6.05 -8.80
CA ALA A 51 -17.74 -5.72 -9.54
C ALA A 51 -17.22 -6.98 -10.23
N ARG A 52 -16.76 -6.84 -11.47
CA ARG A 52 -16.41 -7.98 -12.33
C ARG A 52 -14.96 -7.87 -12.76
N GLY A 53 -14.24 -8.98 -12.66
CA GLY A 53 -12.84 -9.07 -13.03
C GLY A 53 -11.93 -8.71 -11.86
N ASP A 54 -10.71 -8.30 -12.17
CA ASP A 54 -9.70 -7.82 -11.23
C ASP A 54 -9.59 -6.30 -11.36
N GLN A 55 -9.91 -5.56 -10.31
CA GLN A 55 -9.94 -4.10 -10.35
C GLN A 55 -8.59 -3.54 -9.90
N ALA A 56 -8.08 -2.58 -10.66
CA ALA A 56 -6.89 -1.82 -10.28
C ALA A 56 -7.20 -0.81 -9.17
N PHE A 57 -6.21 -0.54 -8.32
CA PHE A 57 -6.30 0.54 -7.33
C PHE A 57 -6.21 1.93 -8.00
N THR A 58 -6.86 2.91 -7.37
CA THR A 58 -6.71 4.34 -7.66
C THR A 58 -5.93 5.00 -6.54
N PHE A 59 -4.76 5.55 -6.85
CA PHE A 59 -3.95 6.29 -5.89
C PHE A 59 -4.54 7.68 -5.61
N ILE A 60 -4.91 7.94 -4.36
CA ILE A 60 -5.53 9.18 -3.89
C ILE A 60 -4.58 10.04 -3.04
N GLY A 61 -3.28 9.72 -3.04
CA GLY A 61 -2.25 10.47 -2.31
C GLY A 61 -2.43 10.43 -0.80
N THR A 62 -2.38 11.60 -0.16
CA THR A 62 -2.43 11.78 1.31
C THR A 62 -3.83 12.06 1.84
N THR A 63 -4.88 11.72 1.07
CA THR A 63 -6.26 12.01 1.45
C THR A 63 -6.63 11.31 2.77
N ALA A 64 -7.24 12.07 3.70
CA ALA A 64 -7.46 11.63 5.07
C ALA A 64 -8.48 10.47 5.23
N ARG A 65 -9.31 10.19 4.21
CA ARG A 65 -10.36 9.15 4.29
C ARG A 65 -10.51 8.44 2.95
N PHE A 66 -10.77 7.13 3.00
CA PHE A 66 -11.34 6.41 1.87
C PHE A 66 -12.81 6.81 1.68
N THR A 67 -13.22 6.92 0.43
CA THR A 67 -14.59 7.28 0.01
C THR A 67 -15.22 6.22 -0.89
N ALA A 68 -14.44 5.26 -1.36
CA ALA A 68 -14.88 4.18 -2.23
C ALA A 68 -13.89 3.00 -2.15
N PRO A 69 -14.35 1.77 -2.47
CA PRO A 69 -13.45 0.64 -2.69
C PRO A 69 -12.47 0.96 -3.82
N GLY A 70 -11.32 0.31 -3.75
CA GLY A 70 -10.25 0.37 -4.73
C GLY A 70 -9.40 1.61 -4.62
N GLN A 71 -9.41 2.27 -3.46
CA GLN A 71 -8.56 3.43 -3.21
C GLN A 71 -7.29 3.01 -2.47
N LEU A 72 -6.17 3.60 -2.90
CA LEU A 72 -4.85 3.47 -2.28
C LEU A 72 -4.37 4.84 -1.82
N ARG A 73 -3.90 4.95 -0.59
CA ARG A 73 -3.39 6.21 -0.02
C ARG A 73 -2.10 5.96 0.74
N TYR A 74 -1.48 7.04 1.20
CA TYR A 74 -0.42 6.94 2.19
C TYR A 74 -0.49 8.04 3.25
N SER A 75 0.15 7.79 4.39
CA SER A 75 0.27 8.75 5.50
C SER A 75 1.62 8.61 6.19
N TYR A 76 2.02 9.62 6.97
CA TYR A 76 3.21 9.55 7.82
C TYR A 76 2.80 9.20 9.26
N GLN A 77 3.48 8.24 9.87
CA GLN A 77 3.21 7.82 11.25
C GLN A 77 4.52 7.66 12.03
N MET A 78 4.51 8.11 13.28
CA MET A 78 5.59 7.86 14.23
C MET A 78 5.27 6.60 15.05
N ILE A 79 6.08 5.55 14.90
CA ILE A 79 5.91 4.27 15.59
C ILE A 79 7.20 3.96 16.35
N GLY A 80 7.12 3.88 17.68
CA GLY A 80 8.30 3.62 18.51
C GLY A 80 9.42 4.67 18.36
N GLY A 81 9.05 5.92 18.09
CA GLY A 81 10.00 7.02 17.86
C GLY A 81 10.67 7.05 16.49
N LYS A 82 10.29 6.15 15.57
CA LYS A 82 10.74 6.15 14.17
C LYS A 82 9.61 6.59 13.25
N GLU A 83 9.97 7.33 12.20
CA GLU A 83 9.04 7.74 11.16
C GLU A 83 8.84 6.62 10.14
N PHE A 84 7.60 6.43 9.72
CA PHE A 84 7.21 5.52 8.67
C PHE A 84 6.26 6.20 7.69
N THR A 85 6.39 5.84 6.43
CA THR A 85 5.38 6.09 5.41
C THR A 85 4.49 4.86 5.33
N ILE A 86 3.22 5.01 5.70
CA ILE A 86 2.26 3.91 5.73
C ILE A 86 1.39 4.00 4.49
N VAL A 87 1.54 3.03 3.60
CA VAL A 87 0.65 2.80 2.45
C VAL A 87 -0.55 2.01 2.94
N GLU A 88 -1.76 2.41 2.55
CA GLU A 88 -3.00 1.77 2.96
C GLU A 88 -3.93 1.62 1.76
N GLY A 89 -4.57 0.45 1.62
CA GLY A 89 -5.57 0.22 0.59
C GLY A 89 -6.90 -0.25 1.19
N ASN A 90 -7.99 0.13 0.53
CA ASN A 90 -9.35 -0.29 0.86
C ASN A 90 -9.97 -0.98 -0.36
N THR A 91 -10.51 -2.17 -0.13
CA THR A 91 -11.05 -3.11 -1.14
C THR A 91 -12.55 -3.33 -1.01
N ASP A 92 -13.18 -2.74 0.01
CA ASP A 92 -14.59 -2.91 0.32
C ASP A 92 -15.31 -1.55 0.45
N SER A 93 -16.58 -1.55 0.82
CA SER A 93 -17.34 -0.31 1.01
C SER A 93 -17.05 0.42 2.33
N GLY A 94 -16.12 -0.09 3.14
CA GLY A 94 -15.71 0.50 4.39
C GLY A 94 -14.90 1.79 4.19
N SER A 95 -14.62 2.47 5.30
CA SER A 95 -13.71 3.64 5.31
C SER A 95 -12.38 3.35 6.03
N ALA A 96 -12.17 2.09 6.41
CA ALA A 96 -10.95 1.60 7.03
C ALA A 96 -10.04 0.99 5.96
N ALA A 97 -8.73 0.98 6.24
CA ALA A 97 -7.79 0.22 5.42
C ALA A 97 -8.02 -1.28 5.63
N ASP A 98 -8.03 -2.05 4.55
CA ASP A 98 -8.10 -3.51 4.57
C ASP A 98 -6.71 -4.14 4.70
N PHE A 99 -5.71 -3.48 4.12
CA PHE A 99 -4.31 -3.85 4.22
C PHE A 99 -3.46 -2.59 4.35
N SER A 100 -2.24 -2.75 4.85
CA SER A 100 -1.31 -1.64 4.93
C SER A 100 0.13 -2.11 4.90
N ILE A 101 1.03 -1.32 4.32
CA ILE A 101 2.46 -1.63 4.18
C ILE A 101 3.23 -0.46 4.81
N ALA A 102 4.19 -0.76 5.67
CA ALA A 102 5.04 0.27 6.27
C ALA A 102 6.36 0.39 5.51
N LEU A 103 6.72 1.61 5.12
CA LEU A 103 8.04 1.95 4.60
C LEU A 103 8.80 2.69 5.68
N THR A 104 10.01 2.25 6.00
CA THR A 104 10.85 2.97 6.96
C THR A 104 11.23 4.33 6.39
N GLY A 105 11.00 5.40 7.16
CA GLY A 105 11.35 6.77 6.78
C GLY A 105 10.23 7.55 6.10
N HIS A 106 10.59 8.75 5.64
CA HIS A 106 9.70 9.72 5.03
C HIS A 106 9.80 9.67 3.50
N HIS A 107 8.77 9.13 2.85
CA HIS A 107 8.71 8.95 1.40
C HIS A 107 7.57 9.77 0.83
N VAL A 108 7.84 10.58 -0.19
CA VAL A 108 6.80 11.27 -0.97
C VAL A 108 6.43 10.36 -2.12
N LEU A 109 5.31 9.65 -2.00
CA LEU A 109 4.89 8.65 -2.96
C LEU A 109 3.99 9.24 -4.04
N THR A 110 4.12 8.70 -5.25
CA THR A 110 3.28 9.00 -6.40
C THR A 110 2.66 7.71 -6.93
N ALA A 111 1.68 7.82 -7.83
CA ALA A 111 1.10 6.66 -8.48
C ALA A 111 2.15 5.82 -9.25
N ASN A 112 3.26 6.43 -9.69
CA ASN A 112 4.32 5.73 -10.40
C ASN A 112 5.09 4.75 -9.51
N ASP A 113 5.05 4.87 -8.19
CA ASP A 113 5.77 3.99 -7.26
C ASP A 113 5.06 2.63 -7.08
N PHE A 114 3.94 2.41 -7.78
CA PHE A 114 3.11 1.22 -7.68
C PHE A 114 2.84 0.58 -9.05
N PHE A 115 2.72 -0.74 -9.06
CA PHE A 115 1.96 -1.46 -10.10
C PHE A 115 0.57 -1.75 -9.53
N MET A 116 -0.47 -1.36 -10.28
CA MET A 116 -1.88 -1.42 -9.88
C MET A 116 -2.74 -1.94 -11.02
#